data_AF-A0A0L7M278-F1
#
_entry.id   AF-A0A0L7M278-F1
#
_cell.length_a   1.000
_cell.length_b   1.000
_cell.length_c   1.000
_cell.angle_alpha   90.00
_cell.angle_beta   90.00
_cell.angle_gamma   90.00
#
_symmetry.space_group_name_H-M   'P 1'
#
loop_
_entity.id
_entity.type
_entity.pdbx_description
1 polymer ?
#
loop_
_entity_poly.entity_id
_entity_poly.type
_entity_poly.pdbx_seq_one_letter_code
_entity_poly.pdbx_strand_id
1 'polypeptide(L)'
;MEPMIRTSYLRSAFQLQNNNSVRISIDTNVSMLNEYVRKRKNWCRLSEEALRKNEIIRLNYGIIEIKLKTDNMPTWITNILNNNESINAYKYSKYQTAMALLHAEKIKYIPIWIHQNIQSIFHSSNNNIDNNSIQKLSDKYITNNSNHVLSLNNNILNMSNPSSYKINIFSNQFNISQYNTLQKYNLLQQTSLWLHNKYNKPNKKYKTINLIKIDPKINFAAERTFLHYMLVSLYINILTLFLEKYKNKRGNLNLLILLLLFTSFTSLISTYFFFLKRVAIIQRRKTREPIMGRLRFDSFFSPLIFLLLLFFSIILSIYYNFNI
;
A
#
# COMPACT_ATOMS: atom_id res chain seq x y z
N MET A 1 -20.99 -2.75 2.17
CA MET A 1 -19.62 -3.25 2.37
C MET A 1 -18.95 -2.51 3.52
N GLU A 2 -18.05 -3.16 4.25
CA GLU A 2 -17.29 -2.54 5.34
C GLU A 2 -15.78 -2.85 5.25
N PRO A 3 -14.91 -2.00 5.82
CA PRO A 3 -13.46 -2.22 5.86
C PRO A 3 -13.12 -3.47 6.67
N MET A 4 -12.44 -4.42 6.02
CA MET A 4 -11.94 -5.64 6.67
C MET A 4 -10.43 -5.60 6.86
N ILE A 5 -9.69 -5.19 5.83
CA ILE A 5 -8.24 -5.30 5.77
C ILE A 5 -7.65 -4.06 5.10
N ARG A 6 -6.49 -3.63 5.58
CA ARG A 6 -5.61 -2.67 4.90
C ARG A 6 -4.28 -3.32 4.54
N THR A 7 -3.83 -3.14 3.31
CA THR A 7 -2.48 -3.50 2.88
C THR A 7 -1.66 -2.23 2.67
N SER A 8 -0.56 -2.07 3.40
CA SER A 8 0.38 -0.96 3.24
C SER A 8 1.72 -1.48 2.73
N TYR A 9 2.29 -0.82 1.74
CA TYR A 9 3.53 -1.22 1.08
C TYR A 9 4.19 -0.02 0.40
N LEU A 10 5.49 -0.14 0.13
CA LEU A 10 6.25 0.83 -0.67
C LEU A 10 6.38 0.28 -2.09
N ARG A 11 5.81 1.00 -3.07
CA ARG A 11 5.82 0.59 -4.47
C ARG A 11 6.88 1.34 -5.28
N SER A 12 7.74 0.58 -5.92
CA SER A 12 8.57 1.04 -7.05
C SER A 12 7.95 0.53 -8.34
N ALA A 13 7.79 1.40 -9.34
CA ALA A 13 7.21 1.05 -10.62
C ALA A 13 8.17 1.43 -11.74
N PHE A 14 8.35 0.51 -12.70
CA PHE A 14 9.27 0.63 -13.81
C PHE A 14 8.51 0.38 -15.11
N GLN A 15 8.55 1.37 -15.99
CA GLN A 15 7.94 1.32 -17.31
C GLN A 15 8.68 2.30 -18.21
N LEU A 16 8.94 1.90 -19.45
CA LEU A 16 9.47 2.81 -20.47
C LEU A 16 8.37 3.77 -20.92
N GLN A 17 8.70 5.06 -21.05
CA GLN A 17 7.74 6.08 -21.48
C GLN A 17 7.22 5.79 -22.90
N ASN A 18 8.10 5.33 -23.78
CA ASN A 18 7.80 5.11 -25.20
C ASN A 18 7.31 3.67 -25.48
N ASN A 19 7.43 2.74 -24.52
CA ASN A 19 7.15 1.33 -24.75
C ASN A 19 6.39 0.71 -23.57
N ASN A 20 5.16 0.28 -23.86
CA ASN A 20 4.25 -0.33 -22.89
C ASN A 20 4.25 -1.87 -22.92
N SER A 21 5.23 -2.50 -23.57
CA SER A 21 5.35 -3.96 -23.66
C SER A 21 5.56 -4.64 -22.30
N VAL A 22 6.34 -4.00 -21.42
CA VAL A 22 6.67 -4.50 -20.08
C VAL A 22 6.43 -3.43 -19.04
N ARG A 23 5.71 -3.77 -17.97
CA ARG A 23 5.57 -2.95 -16.77
C ARG A 23 5.90 -3.79 -15.55
N ILE A 24 6.82 -3.32 -14.73
CA ILE A 24 7.24 -4.02 -13.51
C ILE A 24 6.85 -3.15 -12.32
N SER A 25 6.24 -3.75 -11.31
CA SER A 25 6.09 -3.11 -10.01
C SER A 25 6.61 -4.01 -8.90
N ILE A 26 7.34 -3.41 -7.97
CA ILE A 26 7.94 -4.06 -6.82
C ILE A 26 7.36 -3.43 -5.57
N ASP A 27 6.64 -4.23 -4.79
CA ASP A 27 6.08 -3.83 -3.51
C ASP A 27 6.97 -4.37 -2.38
N THR A 28 7.58 -3.48 -1.61
CA THR A 28 8.44 -3.80 -0.45
C THR A 28 7.78 -3.34 0.86
N ASN A 29 8.31 -3.79 2.00
CA ASN A 29 7.78 -3.48 3.33
C ASN A 29 6.26 -3.75 3.45
N VAL A 30 5.81 -4.84 2.85
CA VAL A 30 4.39 -5.18 2.77
C VAL A 30 3.87 -5.54 4.16
N SER A 31 2.84 -4.83 4.59
CA SER A 31 2.16 -5.03 5.86
C SER A 31 0.66 -5.14 5.66
N MET A 32 0.05 -6.05 6.39
CA MET A 32 -1.36 -6.40 6.35
C MET A 32 -1.94 -6.08 7.71
N LEU A 33 -2.99 -5.27 7.76
CA LEU A 33 -3.60 -4.73 8.96
C LEU A 33 -5.08 -5.09 9.00
N ASN A 34 -5.55 -5.51 10.18
CA ASN A 34 -6.95 -5.78 10.45
C ASN A 34 -7.70 -4.45 10.71
N GLU A 35 -8.61 -4.12 9.79
CA GLU A 35 -9.47 -2.94 9.84
C GLU A 35 -10.82 -3.19 10.48
N TYR A 36 -11.16 -4.47 10.73
CA TYR A 36 -12.45 -4.82 11.29
C TYR A 36 -12.51 -4.45 12.78
N VAL A 37 -13.30 -3.41 13.08
CA VAL A 37 -13.55 -2.91 14.44
C VAL A 37 -15.04 -2.94 14.73
N ARG A 38 -15.43 -3.49 15.89
CA ARG A 38 -16.83 -3.72 16.30
C ARG A 38 -17.68 -2.44 16.39
N LYS A 39 -17.06 -1.30 16.72
CA LYS A 39 -17.67 0.03 16.71
C LYS A 39 -16.76 1.01 15.98
N ARG A 40 -17.17 1.47 14.80
CA ARG A 40 -16.41 2.41 13.98
C ARG A 40 -17.07 3.78 13.94
N LYS A 41 -16.29 4.84 14.18
CA LYS A 41 -16.69 6.22 13.85
C LYS A 41 -16.29 6.59 12.42
N ASN A 42 -15.19 6.00 11.93
CA ASN A 42 -14.58 6.32 10.65
C ASN A 42 -14.61 5.13 9.68
N TRP A 43 -14.43 5.41 8.40
CA TRP A 43 -14.34 4.40 7.35
C TRP A 43 -13.02 3.63 7.36
N CYS A 44 -12.03 4.03 8.16
CA CYS A 44 -10.76 3.32 8.33
C CYS A 44 -10.14 3.66 9.69
N ARG A 45 -9.28 2.77 10.21
CA ARG A 45 -8.50 3.00 11.44
C ARG A 45 -7.50 4.12 11.25
N LEU A 46 -7.40 4.98 12.24
CA LEU A 46 -6.48 6.11 12.18
C LEU A 46 -5.05 5.66 12.48
N SER A 47 -4.05 6.35 11.93
CA SER A 47 -2.62 6.02 12.10
C SER A 47 -2.14 6.12 13.54
N GLU A 48 -2.88 6.84 14.39
CA GLU A 48 -2.59 7.06 15.79
C GLU A 48 -3.11 5.93 16.70
N GLU A 49 -3.94 5.02 16.16
CA GLU A 49 -4.46 3.90 16.93
C GLU A 49 -3.35 2.88 17.25
N ALA A 50 -3.19 2.56 18.53
CA ALA A 50 -2.29 1.50 18.96
C ALA A 50 -2.85 0.13 18.50
N LEU A 51 -2.10 -0.55 17.64
CA LEU A 51 -2.46 -1.87 17.14
C LEU A 51 -1.90 -2.98 18.04
N ARG A 52 -2.67 -4.06 18.20
CA ARG A 52 -2.16 -5.29 18.81
C ARG A 52 -1.28 -6.04 17.80
N LYS A 53 -0.36 -6.89 18.29
CA LYS A 53 0.49 -7.73 17.41
C LYS A 53 -0.33 -8.60 16.45
N ASN A 54 -1.47 -9.11 16.91
CA ASN A 54 -2.33 -9.99 16.11
C ASN A 54 -3.19 -9.21 15.09
N GLU A 55 -3.19 -7.87 15.16
CA GLU A 55 -3.93 -7.02 14.22
C GLU A 55 -3.06 -6.58 13.04
N ILE A 56 -1.77 -6.93 13.02
CA ILE A 56 -0.86 -6.58 11.94
C ILE A 56 0.17 -7.66 11.67
N ILE A 57 0.28 -8.03 10.40
CA ILE A 57 1.24 -9.01 9.90
C ILE A 57 2.14 -8.33 8.88
N ARG A 58 3.46 -8.46 9.05
CA ARG A 58 4.45 -7.98 8.08
C ARG A 58 4.95 -9.17 7.29
N LEU A 59 4.91 -9.07 5.97
CA LEU A 59 5.53 -10.07 5.11
C LEU A 59 7.04 -9.88 5.14
N ASN A 60 7.77 -10.99 5.07
CA ASN A 60 9.23 -11.03 5.02
C ASN A 60 9.78 -11.10 3.59
N TYR A 61 8.93 -10.93 2.59
CA TYR A 61 9.30 -10.91 1.17
C TYR A 61 8.68 -9.71 0.46
N GLY A 62 9.33 -9.29 -0.63
CA GLY A 62 8.76 -8.34 -1.58
C GLY A 62 7.83 -9.04 -2.59
N ILE A 63 6.90 -8.29 -3.16
CA ILE A 63 6.02 -8.80 -4.22
C ILE A 63 6.41 -8.12 -5.52
N ILE A 64 6.79 -8.91 -6.52
CA ILE A 64 7.08 -8.43 -7.87
C ILE A 64 5.89 -8.81 -8.75
N GLU A 65 5.33 -7.81 -9.45
CA GLU A 65 4.27 -7.99 -10.44
C GLU A 65 4.82 -7.51 -11.79
N ILE A 66 4.86 -8.43 -12.75
CA ILE A 66 5.32 -8.18 -14.13
C ILE A 66 4.10 -8.27 -15.03
N LYS A 67 3.79 -7.19 -15.74
CA LYS A 67 2.73 -7.14 -16.75
C LYS A 67 3.37 -7.10 -18.12
N LEU A 68 3.03 -8.09 -18.93
CA LEU A 68 3.44 -8.19 -20.32
C LEU A 68 2.25 -7.88 -21.22
N LYS A 69 2.49 -7.13 -22.30
CA LYS A 69 1.48 -6.94 -23.36
C LYS A 69 1.46 -8.13 -24.33
N THR A 70 2.60 -8.79 -24.50
CA THR A 70 2.79 -9.98 -25.35
C THR A 70 2.95 -11.22 -24.48
N ASP A 71 2.50 -12.37 -24.97
CA ASP A 71 2.59 -13.63 -24.21
C ASP A 71 4.04 -14.10 -24.01
N ASN A 72 4.94 -13.70 -24.91
CA ASN A 72 6.36 -14.04 -24.81
C ASN A 72 7.06 -13.16 -23.77
N MET A 73 7.60 -13.79 -22.73
CA MET A 73 8.41 -13.13 -21.70
C MET A 73 9.81 -12.81 -22.24
N PRO A 74 10.28 -11.55 -22.19
CA PRO A 74 11.63 -11.19 -22.60
C PRO A 74 12.72 -11.95 -21.81
N THR A 75 13.80 -12.30 -22.50
CA THR A 75 14.93 -13.07 -21.95
C THR A 75 15.61 -12.41 -20.76
N TRP A 76 15.71 -11.08 -20.76
CA TRP A 76 16.28 -10.35 -19.63
C TRP A 76 15.41 -10.49 -18.36
N ILE A 77 14.08 -10.62 -18.50
CA ILE A 77 13.18 -10.84 -17.36
C ILE A 77 13.35 -12.26 -16.82
N THR A 78 13.40 -13.26 -17.70
CA THR A 78 13.64 -14.66 -17.29
C THR A 78 14.97 -14.78 -16.54
N ASN A 79 16.01 -14.12 -17.02
CA ASN A 79 17.33 -14.13 -16.37
C ASN A 79 17.27 -13.47 -14.99
N ILE A 80 16.58 -12.33 -14.84
CA ILE A 80 16.40 -11.67 -13.54
C ILE A 80 15.61 -12.55 -12.57
N LEU A 81 14.54 -13.19 -13.02
CA LEU A 81 13.74 -14.06 -12.15
C LEU A 81 14.51 -15.30 -11.72
N ASN A 82 15.35 -15.86 -12.60
CA ASN A 82 16.18 -17.04 -12.30
C ASN A 82 17.39 -16.71 -11.40
N ASN A 83 17.98 -15.53 -11.55
CA ASN A 83 19.14 -15.10 -10.76
C ASN A 83 18.75 -14.72 -9.32
N ASN A 84 17.50 -14.36 -9.09
CA ASN A 84 16.98 -14.05 -7.77
C ASN A 84 16.25 -15.27 -7.20
N GLU A 85 16.20 -15.40 -5.87
CA GLU A 85 15.33 -16.38 -5.19
C GLU A 85 13.85 -15.99 -5.33
N SER A 86 13.33 -16.01 -6.55
CA SER A 86 11.95 -15.65 -6.85
C SER A 86 11.06 -16.89 -6.88
N ILE A 87 9.86 -16.76 -6.29
CA ILE A 87 8.85 -17.82 -6.32
C ILE A 87 7.70 -17.33 -7.18
N ASN A 88 7.40 -18.06 -8.25
CA ASN A 88 6.24 -17.76 -9.07
C ASN A 88 4.95 -18.14 -8.32
N ALA A 89 4.12 -17.15 -8.03
CA ALA A 89 2.84 -17.33 -7.35
C ALA A 89 1.69 -16.95 -8.30
N TYR A 90 1.08 -17.95 -8.92
CA TYR A 90 -0.01 -17.75 -9.87
C TYR A 90 -1.23 -17.11 -9.19
N LYS A 91 -1.77 -16.04 -9.79
CA LYS A 91 -2.91 -15.26 -9.29
C LYS A 91 -2.77 -14.80 -7.84
N TYR A 92 -1.54 -14.53 -7.40
CA TYR A 92 -1.27 -14.03 -6.06
C TYR A 92 -2.13 -12.79 -5.75
N SER A 93 -2.78 -12.80 -4.59
CA SER A 93 -3.64 -11.71 -4.14
C SER A 93 -3.29 -11.28 -2.74
N LYS A 94 -2.84 -10.03 -2.59
CA LYS A 94 -2.56 -9.40 -1.28
C LYS A 94 -3.79 -9.47 -0.36
N TYR A 95 -4.99 -9.29 -0.92
CA TYR A 95 -6.24 -9.36 -0.17
C TYR A 95 -6.49 -10.77 0.36
N GLN A 96 -6.37 -11.80 -0.49
CA GLN A 96 -6.58 -13.19 -0.07
C GLN A 96 -5.51 -13.64 0.94
N THR A 97 -4.24 -13.25 0.73
CA THR A 97 -3.16 -13.48 1.69
C THR A 97 -3.49 -12.85 3.04
N ALA A 98 -3.90 -11.59 3.06
CA ALA A 98 -4.24 -10.90 4.30
C ALA A 98 -5.47 -11.50 4.98
N MET A 99 -6.48 -11.90 4.21
CA MET A 99 -7.69 -12.53 4.74
C MET A 99 -7.38 -13.89 5.35
N ALA A 100 -6.52 -14.69 4.71
CA ALA A 100 -6.07 -15.96 5.26
C ALA A 100 -5.27 -15.78 6.55
N LEU A 101 -4.43 -14.76 6.64
CA LEU A 101 -3.56 -14.57 7.81
C LEU A 101 -4.24 -13.86 8.99
N LEU A 102 -5.14 -12.91 8.75
CA LEU A 102 -5.79 -12.10 9.79
C LEU A 102 -7.22 -12.53 10.14
N HIS A 103 -7.91 -13.21 9.21
CA HIS A 103 -9.32 -13.58 9.33
C HIS A 103 -9.55 -15.03 8.85
N ALA A 104 -8.69 -15.94 9.31
CA ALA A 104 -8.71 -17.34 8.95
C ALA A 104 -10.09 -17.99 9.19
N GLU A 105 -10.75 -17.63 10.28
CA GLU A 105 -12.09 -18.09 10.66
C GLU A 105 -13.20 -17.69 9.69
N LYS A 106 -12.96 -16.69 8.82
CA LYS A 106 -13.94 -16.21 7.83
C LYS A 106 -13.72 -16.79 6.43
N ILE A 107 -12.64 -17.54 6.17
CA ILE A 107 -12.31 -18.06 4.84
C ILE A 107 -12.45 -19.57 4.72
N LYS A 108 -13.21 -20.00 3.71
CA LYS A 108 -13.44 -21.43 3.45
C LYS A 108 -12.23 -22.13 2.82
N TYR A 109 -11.47 -21.43 1.99
CA TYR A 109 -10.35 -21.99 1.24
C TYR A 109 -9.08 -21.19 1.49
N ILE A 110 -7.97 -21.90 1.69
CA ILE A 110 -6.65 -21.30 1.90
C ILE A 110 -5.96 -21.13 0.54
N PRO A 111 -5.39 -19.95 0.23
CA PRO A 111 -4.60 -19.79 -0.98
C PRO A 111 -3.38 -20.71 -1.01
N ILE A 112 -3.05 -21.25 -2.18
CA ILE A 112 -1.98 -22.25 -2.34
C ILE A 112 -0.61 -21.76 -1.82
N TRP A 113 -0.30 -20.48 -2.02
CA TRP A 113 0.96 -19.87 -1.55
C TRP A 113 1.04 -19.75 -0.02
N ILE A 114 -0.10 -19.64 0.67
CA ILE A 114 -0.14 -19.72 2.14
C ILE A 114 0.05 -21.17 2.58
N HIS A 115 -0.61 -22.11 1.90
CA HIS A 115 -0.45 -23.54 2.19
C HIS A 115 1.03 -23.98 2.10
N GLN A 116 1.71 -23.58 1.01
CA GLN A 116 3.12 -23.84 0.72
C GLN A 116 4.11 -23.15 1.68
N ASN A 117 3.64 -22.27 2.57
CA ASN A 117 4.46 -21.55 3.53
C ASN A 117 5.60 -20.73 2.90
N ILE A 118 5.27 -19.90 1.90
CA ILE A 118 6.27 -19.02 1.27
C ILE A 118 7.03 -18.15 2.29
N GLN A 119 6.39 -17.76 3.39
CA GLN A 119 7.05 -17.00 4.46
C GLN A 119 8.23 -17.78 5.08
N SER A 120 8.17 -19.09 5.29
CA SER A 120 9.30 -19.80 5.89
C SER A 120 10.51 -19.91 4.95
N ILE A 121 10.29 -19.94 3.64
CA ILE A 121 11.36 -20.05 2.64
C ILE A 121 12.27 -18.82 2.72
N PHE A 122 11.70 -17.63 2.89
CA PHE A 122 12.48 -16.38 3.01
C PHE A 122 12.99 -16.09 4.43
N HIS A 123 12.75 -16.98 5.40
CA HIS A 123 13.31 -16.85 6.75
C HIS A 123 14.66 -17.57 6.90
N SER A 124 15.01 -18.51 6.02
CA SER A 124 16.18 -19.39 6.19
C SER A 124 17.52 -18.77 5.79
N SER A 125 17.56 -17.62 5.11
CA SER A 125 18.83 -17.04 4.63
C SER A 125 19.59 -16.19 5.65
N ASN A 126 18.99 -15.80 6.79
CA ASN A 126 19.63 -14.92 7.77
C ASN A 126 20.01 -15.57 9.12
N ASN A 127 19.76 -16.87 9.32
CA ASN A 127 20.04 -17.55 10.60
C ASN A 127 21.22 -18.52 10.56
N ASN A 128 22.03 -18.53 9.49
CA ASN A 128 23.25 -19.36 9.42
C ASN A 128 24.54 -18.52 9.60
N ILE A 129 24.58 -17.69 10.64
CA ILE A 129 25.84 -17.32 11.33
C ILE A 129 25.67 -17.57 12.83
N ASP A 130 25.00 -18.67 13.19
CA ASP A 130 25.08 -19.23 14.54
C ASP A 130 26.27 -20.18 14.57
N ASN A 131 27.47 -19.60 14.80
CA ASN A 131 28.74 -20.30 15.10
C ASN A 131 28.68 -21.21 16.35
N ASN A 132 27.50 -21.37 16.97
CA ASN A 132 27.28 -22.17 18.17
C ASN A 132 26.75 -23.59 17.90
N SER A 133 26.58 -23.98 16.62
CA SER A 133 26.24 -25.36 16.23
C SER A 133 27.48 -26.24 15.97
N ILE A 134 28.64 -25.63 15.69
CA ILE A 134 29.90 -26.36 15.44
C ILE A 134 30.54 -26.87 16.76
N GLN A 135 30.34 -26.18 17.89
CA GLN A 135 30.85 -26.61 19.20
C GLN A 135 30.00 -27.68 19.90
N LYS A 136 28.76 -27.94 19.47
CA LYS A 136 27.92 -28.99 20.07
C LYS A 136 28.02 -30.35 19.37
N LEU A 137 28.68 -30.38 18.20
CA LEU A 137 29.01 -31.60 17.48
C LEU A 137 30.43 -32.09 17.80
N SER A 138 31.35 -31.26 18.32
CA SER A 138 32.68 -31.71 18.77
C SER A 138 32.64 -32.49 20.09
N ASP A 139 31.71 -32.15 20.99
CA ASP A 139 31.71 -32.66 22.36
C ASP A 139 30.91 -33.96 22.54
N LYS A 140 30.34 -34.50 21.45
CA LYS A 140 29.53 -35.73 21.45
C LYS A 140 30.19 -36.93 20.79
N TYR A 141 31.41 -36.77 20.24
CA TYR A 141 32.14 -37.84 19.55
C TYR A 141 33.43 -38.31 20.24
N ILE A 142 33.73 -37.87 21.48
CA ILE A 142 34.91 -38.36 22.22
C ILE A 142 34.57 -39.44 23.26
N THR A 143 33.30 -39.69 23.57
CA THR A 143 32.91 -40.75 24.51
C THR A 143 31.98 -41.74 23.83
N ASN A 144 32.55 -42.78 23.23
CA ASN A 144 32.08 -44.18 23.31
C ASN A 144 32.81 -45.03 22.26
N ASN A 145 34.07 -45.34 22.55
CA ASN A 145 34.70 -46.53 22.00
C ASN A 145 34.28 -47.72 22.87
N SER A 146 33.40 -48.57 22.36
CA SER A 146 33.53 -50.03 22.51
C SER A 146 32.48 -50.77 21.67
N ASN A 147 33.02 -51.58 20.76
CA ASN A 147 32.53 -52.90 20.36
C ASN A 147 31.46 -52.99 19.26
N HIS A 148 32.00 -53.36 18.08
CA HIS A 148 31.63 -54.56 17.31
C HIS A 148 30.42 -54.53 16.35
N VAL A 149 30.77 -54.77 15.07
CA VAL A 149 30.11 -55.61 14.04
C VAL A 149 29.36 -54.89 12.89
N LEU A 150 30.03 -54.92 11.71
CA LEU A 150 29.58 -55.33 10.35
C LEU A 150 28.18 -54.83 9.90
N SER A 151 27.92 -54.24 8.72
CA SER A 151 28.48 -54.29 7.36
C SER A 151 27.61 -53.29 6.54
N LEU A 152 28.07 -52.61 5.47
CA LEU A 152 28.08 -53.11 4.09
C LEU A 152 28.59 -52.01 3.14
N ASN A 153 29.67 -52.35 2.45
CA ASN A 153 30.04 -52.03 1.06
C ASN A 153 29.81 -50.61 0.48
N ASN A 154 30.94 -49.92 0.40
CA ASN A 154 31.24 -48.93 -0.65
C ASN A 154 31.36 -49.62 -2.01
N ASN A 155 30.65 -49.11 -3.02
CA ASN A 155 31.11 -49.22 -4.41
C ASN A 155 31.17 -47.81 -5.02
N ILE A 156 32.40 -47.39 -5.27
CA ILE A 156 32.80 -46.21 -6.02
C ILE A 156 32.61 -46.51 -7.51
N LEU A 157 31.95 -45.61 -8.24
CA LEU A 157 32.22 -45.40 -9.67
C LEU A 157 32.09 -43.89 -9.98
N ASN A 158 33.26 -43.28 -10.22
CA ASN A 158 33.40 -41.97 -10.84
C ASN A 158 32.85 -42.00 -12.27
N MET A 159 32.10 -40.97 -12.68
CA MET A 159 32.07 -40.55 -14.08
C MET A 159 31.75 -39.05 -14.19
N SER A 160 32.49 -38.41 -15.09
CA SER A 160 32.58 -37.01 -15.49
C SER A 160 31.29 -36.30 -15.95
N ASN A 161 31.20 -34.98 -15.65
CA ASN A 161 30.40 -33.84 -16.19
C ASN A 161 29.57 -34.01 -17.51
N PRO A 162 28.58 -33.12 -17.86
CA PRO A 162 28.04 -31.90 -17.21
C PRO A 162 26.48 -31.77 -17.21
N SER A 163 25.96 -30.66 -16.64
CA SER A 163 24.64 -30.03 -16.91
C SER A 163 23.34 -30.85 -16.71
N SER A 164 22.61 -30.59 -15.62
CA SER A 164 21.14 -30.52 -15.64
C SER A 164 20.63 -29.77 -14.41
N TYR A 165 20.24 -28.51 -14.60
CA TYR A 165 19.49 -27.76 -13.61
C TYR A 165 18.11 -28.41 -13.43
N LYS A 166 17.83 -28.95 -12.23
CA LYS A 166 16.53 -29.50 -11.88
C LYS A 166 15.48 -28.40 -11.85
N ILE A 167 14.75 -28.29 -12.95
CA ILE A 167 13.44 -27.67 -13.01
C ILE A 167 12.48 -28.57 -12.20
N ASN A 168 12.14 -28.18 -10.97
CA ASN A 168 11.03 -28.80 -10.26
C ASN A 168 9.71 -28.19 -10.75
N ILE A 169 9.24 -28.66 -11.91
CA ILE A 169 7.82 -28.57 -12.27
C ILE A 169 7.08 -29.54 -11.34
N PHE A 170 6.53 -29.03 -10.23
CA PHE A 170 5.60 -29.78 -9.39
C PHE A 170 4.22 -29.75 -10.05
N SER A 171 4.02 -30.59 -11.05
CA SER A 171 2.69 -30.95 -11.56
C SER A 171 2.12 -32.09 -10.72
N ASN A 172 1.59 -31.77 -9.53
CA ASN A 172 0.72 -32.73 -8.86
C ASN A 172 -0.68 -32.61 -9.46
N GLN A 173 -1.02 -33.55 -10.36
CA GLN A 173 -2.40 -33.85 -10.73
C GLN A 173 -3.16 -34.27 -9.46
N PHE A 174 -3.99 -33.37 -8.94
CA PHE A 174 -4.93 -33.71 -7.87
C PHE A 174 -6.13 -34.44 -8.49
N ASN A 175 -6.22 -35.75 -8.27
CA ASN A 175 -7.42 -36.53 -8.59
C ASN A 175 -8.58 -36.09 -7.67
N ILE A 176 -9.49 -35.27 -8.21
CA ILE A 176 -10.80 -35.02 -7.60
C ILE A 176 -11.72 -36.18 -8.01
N SER A 177 -11.78 -37.22 -7.19
CA SER A 177 -12.99 -38.05 -7.08
C SER A 177 -12.99 -38.73 -5.71
N GLN A 178 -14.14 -38.68 -5.03
CA GLN A 178 -14.43 -39.21 -3.68
C GLN A 178 -14.14 -38.28 -2.48
N TYR A 179 -14.84 -37.15 -2.38
CA TYR A 179 -15.20 -36.62 -1.06
C TYR A 179 -16.72 -36.52 -0.94
N ASN A 180 -17.27 -37.56 -0.31
CA ASN A 180 -18.69 -37.71 -0.01
C ASN A 180 -19.21 -36.57 0.89
N THR A 181 -20.49 -36.30 0.70
CA THR A 181 -21.33 -35.18 1.12
C THR A 181 -21.55 -35.00 2.64
N LEU A 182 -20.75 -35.63 3.50
CA LEU A 182 -20.83 -35.56 4.97
C LEU A 182 -19.73 -34.70 5.66
N GLN A 183 -18.77 -34.15 4.92
CA GLN A 183 -17.67 -33.30 5.46
C GLN A 183 -17.99 -31.79 5.50
N LYS A 184 -19.27 -31.39 5.49
CA LYS A 184 -19.66 -29.97 5.36
C LYS A 184 -19.50 -29.17 6.65
N TYR A 185 -19.66 -29.83 7.80
CA TYR A 185 -19.00 -29.43 9.05
C TYR A 185 -17.61 -30.07 8.99
N ASN A 186 -16.50 -29.37 8.83
CA ASN A 186 -16.14 -28.15 9.50
C ASN A 186 -14.96 -27.48 8.78
N LEU A 187 -15.01 -27.39 7.44
CA LEU A 187 -13.87 -26.96 6.63
C LEU A 187 -13.31 -25.60 7.07
N LEU A 188 -14.20 -24.65 7.43
CA LEU A 188 -13.83 -23.33 7.97
C LEU A 188 -13.10 -23.41 9.33
N GLN A 189 -13.53 -24.32 10.20
CA GLN A 189 -12.86 -24.52 11.48
C GLN A 189 -11.55 -25.28 11.29
N GLN A 190 -11.48 -26.23 10.36
CA GLN A 190 -10.25 -26.94 10.02
C GLN A 190 -9.22 -25.99 9.41
N THR A 191 -9.62 -25.10 8.50
CA THR A 191 -8.72 -24.10 7.91
C THR A 191 -8.21 -23.12 8.97
N SER A 192 -9.10 -22.64 9.84
CA SER A 192 -8.72 -21.72 10.91
C SER A 192 -7.79 -22.37 11.94
N LEU A 193 -8.07 -23.61 12.35
CA LEU A 193 -7.21 -24.39 13.25
C LEU A 193 -5.83 -24.66 12.65
N TRP A 194 -5.77 -25.06 11.37
CA TRP A 194 -4.50 -25.29 10.68
C TRP A 194 -3.66 -24.02 10.60
N LEU A 195 -4.27 -22.89 10.22
CA LEU A 195 -3.59 -21.59 10.13
C LEU A 195 -3.10 -21.13 11.50
N HIS A 196 -3.96 -21.25 12.52
CA HIS A 196 -3.62 -20.93 13.90
C HIS A 196 -2.40 -21.72 14.36
N ASN A 197 -2.41 -23.05 14.21
CA ASN A 197 -1.31 -23.89 14.66
C ASN A 197 0.01 -23.61 13.91
N LYS A 198 -0.08 -23.24 12.63
CA LYS A 198 1.12 -22.99 11.80
C LYS A 198 1.75 -21.62 12.04
N TYR A 199 0.94 -20.59 12.30
CA TYR A 199 1.41 -19.19 12.33
C TYR A 199 1.28 -18.48 13.69
N ASN A 200 0.55 -19.02 14.67
CA ASN A 200 0.50 -18.42 16.01
C ASN A 200 1.65 -18.89 16.90
N LYS A 201 2.58 -17.96 17.18
CA LYS A 201 3.42 -18.00 18.38
C LYS A 201 2.77 -17.10 19.45
N PRO A 202 2.65 -17.53 20.72
CA PRO A 202 2.05 -16.72 21.77
C PRO A 202 2.96 -15.51 22.02
N ASN A 203 2.51 -14.31 21.68
CA ASN A 203 3.28 -13.10 21.89
C ASN A 203 2.43 -11.98 22.51
N LYS A 204 2.34 -12.03 23.84
CA LYS A 204 1.98 -10.87 24.67
C LYS A 204 3.12 -9.85 24.58
N LYS A 205 2.96 -8.83 23.74
CA LYS A 205 3.67 -7.54 23.83
C LYS A 205 3.04 -6.63 22.79
N TYR A 206 2.35 -5.59 23.22
CA TYR A 206 1.85 -4.55 22.33
C TYR A 206 3.04 -3.97 21.55
N LYS A 207 2.93 -3.83 20.22
CA LYS A 207 3.92 -3.10 19.44
C LYS A 207 3.23 -1.83 18.96
N THR A 208 3.55 -0.70 19.58
CA THR A 208 3.15 0.61 19.07
C THR A 208 3.80 0.77 17.71
N ILE A 209 3.01 0.76 16.65
CA ILE A 209 3.50 0.99 15.30
C ILE A 209 3.11 2.41 14.97
N ASN A 210 4.11 3.29 14.92
CA ASN A 210 3.97 4.60 14.34
C ASN A 210 3.72 4.42 12.83
N LEU A 211 2.45 4.42 12.44
CA LEU A 211 2.04 4.45 11.03
C LEU A 211 2.22 5.84 10.41
N ILE A 212 2.71 6.83 11.16
CA ILE A 212 2.86 8.20 10.68
C ILE A 212 4.19 8.35 9.96
N LYS A 213 4.31 7.71 8.79
CA LYS A 213 5.14 8.24 7.71
C LYS A 213 4.18 9.02 6.82
N ILE A 214 4.14 10.35 7.02
CA ILE A 214 3.32 11.22 6.18
C ILE A 214 3.94 11.17 4.78
N ASP A 215 3.19 10.68 3.80
CA ASP A 215 3.66 10.64 2.43
C ASP A 215 3.95 12.06 1.95
N PRO A 216 5.12 12.31 1.33
CA PRO A 216 5.45 13.63 0.78
C PRO A 216 4.44 14.09 -0.28
N LYS A 217 3.71 13.13 -0.88
CA LYS A 217 2.62 13.37 -1.83
C LYS A 217 1.53 14.28 -1.27
N ILE A 218 1.30 14.28 0.05
CA ILE A 218 0.29 15.12 0.69
C ILE A 218 0.68 16.60 0.57
N ASN A 219 1.97 16.92 0.72
CA ASN A 219 2.47 18.29 0.55
C ASN A 219 2.34 18.74 -0.90
N PHE A 220 2.79 17.91 -1.84
CA PHE A 220 2.67 18.22 -3.28
C PHE A 220 1.22 18.37 -3.74
N ALA A 221 0.30 17.58 -3.18
CA ALA A 221 -1.13 17.72 -3.46
C ALA A 221 -1.68 19.05 -2.91
N ALA A 222 -1.28 19.44 -1.70
CA ALA A 222 -1.67 20.73 -1.12
C ALA A 222 -1.15 21.91 -1.95
N GLU A 223 0.13 21.88 -2.33
CA GLU A 223 0.76 22.89 -3.20
C GLU A 223 0.06 22.99 -4.56
N ARG A 224 -0.23 21.85 -5.21
CA ARG A 224 -0.94 21.83 -6.49
C ARG A 224 -2.32 22.51 -6.39
N THR A 225 -3.08 22.21 -5.34
CA THR A 225 -4.39 22.86 -5.15
C THR A 225 -4.26 24.35 -4.90
N PHE A 226 -3.28 24.77 -4.10
CA PHE A 226 -3.00 26.19 -3.86
C PHE A 226 -2.63 26.93 -5.14
N LEU A 227 -1.69 26.39 -5.92
CA LEU A 227 -1.25 26.96 -7.19
C LEU A 227 -2.41 27.06 -8.19
N HIS A 228 -3.27 26.04 -8.26
CA HIS A 228 -4.43 26.07 -9.14
C HIS A 228 -5.39 27.21 -8.81
N TYR A 229 -5.77 27.38 -7.54
CA TYR A 229 -6.70 28.45 -7.16
C TYR A 229 -6.08 29.85 -7.24
N MET A 230 -4.79 29.99 -6.90
CA MET A 230 -4.05 31.25 -7.04
C MET A 230 -3.96 31.69 -8.51
N LEU A 231 -3.73 30.74 -9.43
CA LEU A 231 -3.75 30.98 -10.87
C LEU A 231 -5.14 31.45 -11.36
N VAL A 232 -6.23 30.87 -10.85
CA VAL A 232 -7.60 31.34 -11.16
C VAL A 232 -7.83 32.77 -10.67
N SER A 233 -7.40 33.12 -9.44
CA SER A 233 -7.53 34.49 -8.91
C SER A 233 -6.74 35.50 -9.73
N LEU A 234 -5.56 35.12 -10.25
CA LEU A 234 -4.74 35.93 -11.14
C LEU A 234 -5.40 36.14 -12.51
N TYR A 235 -6.01 35.11 -13.09
CA TYR A 235 -6.74 35.27 -14.36
C TYR A 235 -7.89 36.27 -14.26
N ILE A 236 -8.65 36.26 -13.15
CA ILE A 236 -9.70 37.24 -12.91
C ILE A 236 -9.11 38.64 -12.77
N ASN A 237 -7.95 38.77 -12.10
CA ASN A 237 -7.27 40.06 -11.99
C ASN A 237 -6.85 40.61 -13.37
N ILE A 238 -6.22 39.78 -14.20
CA ILE A 238 -5.82 40.15 -15.57
C ILE A 238 -7.04 40.56 -16.39
N LEU A 239 -8.14 39.80 -16.32
CA LEU A 239 -9.40 40.14 -16.97
C LEU A 239 -9.93 41.50 -16.51
N THR A 240 -9.82 41.80 -15.22
CA THR A 240 -10.32 43.04 -14.65
C THR A 240 -9.48 44.25 -15.08
N LEU A 241 -8.15 44.12 -15.08
CA LEU A 241 -7.24 45.15 -15.61
C LEU A 241 -7.46 45.39 -17.11
N PHE A 242 -7.73 44.32 -17.85
CA PHE A 242 -8.10 44.42 -19.27
C PHE A 242 -9.40 45.23 -19.44
N LEU A 243 -10.45 44.91 -18.67
CA LEU A 243 -11.71 45.65 -18.71
C LEU A 243 -11.53 47.13 -18.32
N GLU A 244 -10.65 47.42 -17.35
CA GLU A 244 -10.34 48.80 -16.96
C GLU A 244 -9.72 49.60 -18.10
N LYS A 245 -8.78 49.01 -18.85
CA LYS A 245 -8.11 49.65 -19.99
C LYS A 245 -9.07 50.00 -21.13
N TYR A 246 -10.08 49.16 -21.38
CA TYR A 246 -11.04 49.32 -22.48
C TYR A 246 -12.36 50.00 -22.06
N LYS A 247 -12.41 50.56 -20.85
CA LYS A 247 -13.63 51.17 -20.33
C LYS A 247 -13.95 52.50 -21.01
N ASN A 248 -15.10 52.57 -21.69
CA ASN A 248 -15.64 53.82 -22.23
C ASN A 248 -16.13 54.76 -21.11
N LYS A 249 -15.91 56.08 -21.28
CA LYS A 249 -16.27 57.14 -20.29
C LYS A 249 -17.76 57.19 -19.89
N ARG A 250 -18.67 56.53 -20.62
CA ARG A 250 -20.14 56.58 -20.41
C ARG A 250 -20.75 55.34 -19.75
N GLY A 251 -20.00 54.25 -19.52
CA GLY A 251 -20.59 53.00 -19.02
C GLY A 251 -20.50 52.82 -17.50
N ASN A 252 -21.53 52.24 -16.88
CA ASN A 252 -21.57 51.79 -15.47
C ASN A 252 -20.59 50.64 -15.14
N LEU A 253 -19.65 50.34 -16.03
CA LEU A 253 -18.62 49.30 -15.91
C LEU A 253 -17.65 49.53 -14.73
N ASN A 254 -17.59 50.76 -14.18
CA ASN A 254 -16.81 51.09 -12.99
C ASN A 254 -17.13 50.16 -11.81
N LEU A 255 -18.42 49.94 -11.56
CA LEU A 255 -18.87 49.16 -10.42
C LEU A 255 -18.54 47.67 -10.61
N LEU A 256 -18.70 47.15 -11.83
CA LEU A 256 -18.30 45.79 -12.19
C LEU A 256 -16.79 45.58 -12.00
N ILE A 257 -15.96 46.50 -12.49
CA ILE A 257 -14.49 46.42 -12.35
C ILE A 257 -14.10 46.44 -10.87
N LEU A 258 -14.70 47.31 -10.07
CA LEU A 258 -14.43 47.39 -8.63
C LEU A 258 -14.82 46.09 -7.90
N LEU A 259 -15.98 45.52 -8.22
CA LEU A 259 -16.43 44.26 -7.63
C LEU A 259 -15.55 43.09 -8.06
N LEU A 260 -15.15 43.02 -9.33
CA LEU A 260 -14.26 41.97 -9.83
C LEU A 260 -12.87 42.07 -9.19
N LEU A 261 -12.32 43.29 -9.03
CA LEU A 261 -11.07 43.49 -8.28
C LEU A 261 -11.21 43.00 -6.84
N PHE A 262 -12.28 43.39 -6.15
CA PHE A 262 -12.53 42.96 -4.77
C PHE A 262 -12.61 41.42 -4.67
N THR A 263 -13.36 40.77 -5.56
CA THR A 263 -13.45 39.31 -5.58
C THR A 263 -12.10 38.63 -5.87
N SER A 264 -11.27 39.19 -6.75
CA SER A 264 -9.92 38.67 -7.04
C SER A 264 -9.05 38.73 -5.79
N PHE A 265 -9.00 39.87 -5.10
CA PHE A 265 -8.20 40.03 -3.88
C PHE A 265 -8.68 39.13 -2.74
N THR A 266 -9.99 39.11 -2.47
CA THR A 266 -10.56 38.22 -1.44
C THR A 266 -10.28 36.76 -1.74
N SER A 267 -10.37 36.34 -3.00
CA SER A 267 -10.04 34.97 -3.43
C SER A 267 -8.56 34.63 -3.19
N LEU A 268 -7.65 35.53 -3.55
CA LEU A 268 -6.21 35.34 -3.37
C LEU A 268 -5.82 35.23 -1.88
N ILE A 269 -6.40 36.09 -1.03
CA ILE A 269 -6.18 36.06 0.42
C ILE A 269 -6.74 34.77 1.04
N SER A 270 -7.95 34.39 0.63
CA SER A 270 -8.62 33.17 1.08
C SER A 270 -7.78 31.92 0.75
N THR A 271 -7.32 31.80 -0.49
CA THR A 271 -6.52 30.63 -0.93
C THR A 271 -5.20 30.52 -0.17
N TYR A 272 -4.51 31.63 0.09
CA TYR A 272 -3.31 31.67 0.92
C TYR A 272 -3.60 31.25 2.38
N PHE A 273 -4.66 31.80 2.98
CA PHE A 273 -5.06 31.43 4.34
C PHE A 273 -5.37 29.94 4.48
N PHE A 274 -6.14 29.37 3.54
CA PHE A 274 -6.48 27.94 3.55
C PHE A 274 -5.24 27.06 3.33
N PHE A 275 -4.30 27.50 2.49
CA PHE A 275 -3.02 26.80 2.32
C PHE A 275 -2.22 26.76 3.63
N LEU A 276 -2.05 27.90 4.31
CA LEU A 276 -1.37 27.96 5.61
C LEU A 276 -2.06 27.08 6.66
N LYS A 277 -3.39 27.13 6.74
CA LYS A 277 -4.17 26.27 7.64
C LYS A 277 -3.92 24.79 7.34
N ARG A 278 -3.88 24.40 6.07
CA ARG A 278 -3.60 23.03 5.65
C ARG A 278 -2.16 22.61 5.97
N VAL A 279 -1.18 23.48 5.76
CA VAL A 279 0.23 23.23 6.12
C VAL A 279 0.39 23.09 7.64
N ALA A 280 -0.25 23.96 8.43
CA ALA A 280 -0.23 23.87 9.90
C ALA A 280 -0.84 22.55 10.39
N ILE A 281 -1.95 22.10 9.81
CA ILE A 281 -2.54 20.78 10.11
C ILE A 281 -1.55 19.65 9.76
N ILE A 282 -0.85 19.73 8.63
CA ILE A 282 0.15 18.72 8.23
C ILE A 282 1.35 18.73 9.19
N GLN A 283 1.85 19.91 9.57
CA GLN A 283 2.97 20.04 10.50
C GLN A 283 2.61 19.55 11.91
N ARG A 284 1.41 19.86 12.42
CA ARG A 284 0.94 19.36 13.72
C ARG A 284 0.80 17.84 13.77
N ARG A 285 0.58 17.18 12.63
CA ARG A 285 0.64 15.71 12.51
C ARG A 285 2.07 15.17 12.58
N LYS A 286 3.07 15.93 12.14
CA LYS A 286 4.48 15.56 12.34
C LYS A 286 4.85 15.61 13.83
N THR A 287 4.22 16.50 14.61
CA THR A 287 4.54 16.75 16.03
C THR A 287 3.69 15.98 17.05
N ARG A 288 2.83 15.05 16.62
CA ARG A 288 2.06 14.10 17.48
C ARG A 288 1.05 14.74 18.46
N GLU A 289 0.41 15.85 18.10
CA GLU A 289 -0.64 16.42 18.97
C GLU A 289 -1.91 15.52 19.00
N PRO A 290 -2.32 14.97 20.16
CA PRO A 290 -3.34 13.92 20.24
C PRO A 290 -4.77 14.41 20.00
N ILE A 291 -5.01 15.72 20.09
CA ILE A 291 -6.36 16.30 20.12
C ILE A 291 -6.88 16.60 18.70
N MET A 292 -6.01 16.86 17.71
CA MET A 292 -6.40 17.33 16.38
C MET A 292 -6.10 16.36 15.22
N GLY A 293 -5.50 15.20 15.48
CA GLY A 293 -5.20 14.16 14.47
C GLY A 293 -6.44 13.59 13.74
N ARG A 294 -7.65 13.92 14.21
CA ARG A 294 -8.93 13.48 13.63
C ARG A 294 -9.47 14.39 12.51
N LEU A 295 -8.87 15.55 12.27
CA LEU A 295 -9.39 16.53 11.30
C LEU A 295 -8.99 16.17 9.86
N ARG A 296 -9.98 16.04 8.96
CA ARG A 296 -9.76 15.82 7.51
C ARG A 296 -9.00 16.99 6.85
N PHE A 297 -8.29 16.68 5.76
CA PHE A 297 -7.58 17.66 4.92
C PHE A 297 -8.50 18.48 4.00
N ASP A 298 -9.72 17.99 3.82
CA ASP A 298 -10.66 18.49 2.81
C ASP A 298 -11.53 19.58 3.44
N SER A 299 -11.19 20.84 3.18
CA SER A 299 -12.09 21.96 3.46
C SER A 299 -12.92 22.23 2.19
N PHE A 300 -14.11 21.63 2.13
CA PHE A 300 -15.09 21.86 1.05
C PHE A 300 -15.50 23.34 0.92
N PHE A 301 -15.29 24.12 1.97
CA PHE A 301 -15.74 25.51 2.08
C PHE A 301 -14.97 26.49 1.18
N SER A 302 -13.70 26.25 0.86
CA SER A 302 -12.89 27.23 0.13
C SER A 302 -13.40 27.49 -1.31
N PRO A 303 -13.67 26.46 -2.13
CA PRO A 303 -14.26 26.66 -3.47
C PRO A 303 -15.69 27.20 -3.42
N LEU A 304 -16.46 26.82 -2.39
CA LEU A 304 -17.85 27.23 -2.23
C LEU A 304 -17.96 28.73 -1.92
N ILE A 305 -17.13 29.24 -1.02
CA ILE A 305 -17.06 30.67 -0.69
C ILE A 305 -16.68 31.50 -1.92
N PHE A 306 -15.71 31.02 -2.70
CA PHE A 306 -15.30 31.67 -3.93
C PHE A 306 -16.44 31.73 -4.96
N LEU A 307 -17.14 30.63 -5.17
CA LEU A 307 -18.27 30.55 -6.08
C LEU A 307 -19.40 31.51 -5.68
N LEU A 308 -19.73 31.57 -4.38
CA LEU A 308 -20.74 32.50 -3.87
C LEU A 308 -20.36 33.97 -4.10
N LEU A 309 -19.10 34.34 -3.85
CA LEU A 309 -18.63 35.71 -4.06
C LEU A 309 -18.66 36.11 -5.55
N LEU A 310 -18.31 35.18 -6.44
CA LEU A 310 -18.34 35.42 -7.88
C LEU A 310 -19.78 35.58 -8.39
N PHE A 311 -20.71 34.72 -7.96
CA PHE A 311 -22.14 34.87 -8.29
C PHE A 311 -22.69 36.19 -7.77
N PHE A 312 -22.35 36.57 -6.53
CA PHE A 312 -22.78 37.84 -5.95
C PHE A 312 -22.29 39.04 -6.78
N SER A 313 -21.01 39.04 -7.18
CA SER A 313 -20.43 40.10 -8.03
C SER A 313 -21.14 40.22 -9.39
N ILE A 314 -21.45 39.10 -10.04
CA ILE A 314 -22.16 39.08 -11.32
C ILE A 314 -23.61 39.57 -11.16
N ILE A 315 -24.34 39.07 -10.16
CA ILE A 315 -25.74 39.46 -9.92
C ILE A 315 -25.82 40.97 -9.63
N LEU A 316 -24.92 41.48 -8.79
CA LEU A 316 -24.89 42.90 -8.44
C LEU A 316 -24.55 43.75 -9.67
N SER A 317 -23.64 43.29 -10.52
CA SER A 317 -23.36 43.96 -11.79
C SER A 317 -24.56 43.98 -12.74
N ILE A 318 -25.30 42.88 -12.87
CA ILE A 318 -26.50 42.83 -13.73
C ILE A 318 -27.55 43.79 -13.17
N TYR A 319 -27.82 43.73 -11.87
CA TYR A 319 -28.80 44.60 -11.22
C TYR A 319 -28.53 46.08 -11.48
N TYR A 320 -27.29 46.56 -11.24
CA TYR A 320 -26.96 47.97 -11.44
C TYR A 320 -26.82 48.39 -12.90
N ASN A 321 -26.64 47.45 -13.83
CA ASN A 321 -26.57 47.74 -15.26
C ASN A 321 -27.94 47.75 -15.95
N PHE A 322 -28.97 47.16 -15.32
CA PHE A 322 -30.35 47.14 -15.86
C PHE A 322 -31.33 48.06 -15.09
N ASN A 323 -31.04 48.43 -13.83
CA ASN A 323 -31.90 49.30 -13.01
C ASN A 323 -31.45 50.78 -12.93
N ILE A 324 -30.54 51.21 -13.80
CA ILE A 324 -30.17 52.62 -14.06
C ILE A 324 -30.20 52.80 -15.58
#